data_AF-A0A965D7X3-F1
#
_entry.id   AF-A0A965D7X3-F1
#
_cell.length_a   1.000
_cell.length_b   1.000
_cell.length_c   1.000
_cell.angle_alpha   90.00
_cell.angle_beta   90.00
_cell.angle_gamma   90.00
#
_symmetry.space_group_name_H-M   'P 1'
#
loop_
_entity.id
_entity.type
_entity.pdbx_description
1 polymer ?
#
loop_
_entity_poly.entity_id
_entity_poly.type
_entity_poly.pdbx_seq_one_letter_code
_entity_poly.pdbx_strand_id
1 'polypeptide(L)'
;LELMCKRLNSRVAFGKPISAQGVWHERIAESRIMIEQARLMTLKAAYMMDTVGNKVAKAEIAMIKVIAPNMATKIIDWAIQAHGGGGISDDFPLAYAYAHQRTLRFADGPDEVHRNSIAKLELARQITTSPHEVEMPITRGS
;
A
#
# COMPACT_ATOMS: atom_id res chain seq x y z
N LEU A 1 11.12 5.52 7.13
CA LEU A 1 12.29 5.62 6.22
C LEU A 1 13.44 6.44 6.81
N GLU A 2 13.21 7.70 7.21
CA GLU A 2 14.29 8.55 7.73
C GLU A 2 15.04 7.94 8.93
N LEU A 3 14.31 7.47 9.95
CA LEU A 3 14.90 6.79 11.12
C LEU A 3 15.77 5.60 10.71
N MET A 4 15.31 4.79 9.74
CA MET A 4 16.06 3.67 9.19
C MET A 4 17.39 4.15 8.59
N CYS A 5 17.37 5.12 7.68
CA CYS A 5 18.59 5.63 7.03
C CYS A 5 19.57 6.26 8.04
N LYS A 6 19.07 7.09 8.96
CA LYS A 6 19.89 7.71 10.01
C LYS A 6 20.57 6.67 10.88
N ARG A 7 19.82 5.65 11.32
CA ARG A 7 20.36 4.56 12.14
C ARG A 7 21.45 3.78 11.43
N LEU A 8 21.21 3.40 10.17
CA LEU A 8 22.16 2.64 9.35
C LEU A 8 23.47 3.38 9.10
N ASN A 9 23.40 4.71 8.90
CA ASN A 9 24.59 5.55 8.75
C ASN A 9 25.35 5.75 10.08
N SER A 10 24.63 5.83 11.20
CA SER A 10 25.25 6.08 12.52
C SER A 10 25.96 4.87 13.14
N ARG A 11 25.69 3.65 12.65
CA ARG A 11 26.18 2.40 13.25
C ARG A 11 27.23 1.78 12.35
N VAL A 12 28.36 1.40 12.95
CA VAL A 12 29.42 0.63 12.32
C VAL A 12 29.37 -0.80 12.83
N ALA A 13 29.37 -1.76 11.92
CA ALA A 13 29.50 -3.19 12.22
C ALA A 13 30.30 -3.86 11.10
N PHE A 14 31.13 -4.84 11.43
CA PHE A 14 32.00 -5.52 10.46
C PHE A 14 32.88 -4.52 9.67
N GLY A 15 33.43 -3.52 10.36
CA GLY A 15 34.42 -2.59 9.81
C GLY A 15 33.90 -1.44 8.93
N LYS A 16 32.58 -1.33 8.71
CA LYS A 16 31.98 -0.23 7.92
C LYS A 16 30.60 0.18 8.43
N PRO A 17 30.06 1.34 8.02
CA PRO A 17 28.68 1.70 8.30
C PRO A 17 27.73 0.60 7.82
N ILE A 18 26.69 0.31 8.61
CA ILE A 18 25.70 -0.73 8.25
C ILE A 18 25.00 -0.36 6.94
N SER A 19 24.82 0.93 6.65
CA SER A 19 24.30 1.41 5.37
C SER A 19 25.08 0.94 4.15
N ALA A 20 26.38 0.61 4.28
CA ALA A 20 27.21 0.10 3.19
C ALA A 20 27.04 -1.42 2.93
N GLN A 21 26.06 -2.06 3.56
CA GLN A 21 25.69 -3.45 3.30
C GLN A 21 24.54 -3.50 2.28
N GLY A 22 24.70 -4.27 1.19
CA GLY A 22 23.79 -4.25 0.03
C GLY A 22 22.32 -4.54 0.35
N VAL A 23 22.04 -5.39 1.34
CA VAL A 23 20.66 -5.68 1.81
C VAL A 23 19.90 -4.42 2.22
N TRP A 24 20.59 -3.40 2.74
CA TRP A 24 19.96 -2.15 3.13
C TRP A 24 19.72 -1.23 1.94
N HIS A 25 20.54 -1.28 0.90
CA HIS A 25 20.27 -0.53 -0.32
C HIS A 25 18.95 -0.96 -0.96
N GLU A 26 18.71 -2.27 -1.09
CA GLU A 26 17.47 -2.81 -1.63
C GLU A 26 16.25 -2.36 -0.80
N ARG A 27 16.31 -2.54 0.53
CA ARG A 27 15.22 -2.14 1.42
C ARG A 27 14.94 -0.64 1.42
N ILE A 28 15.98 0.20 1.33
CA ILE A 28 15.84 1.66 1.25
C ILE A 28 15.21 2.05 -0.09
N ALA A 29 15.67 1.47 -1.20
CA ALA A 29 15.14 1.73 -2.54
C ALA A 29 13.66 1.32 -2.62
N GLU A 30 13.34 0.09 -2.21
CA GLU A 30 11.98 -0.44 -2.15
C GLU A 30 11.08 0.43 -1.27
N SER A 31 11.57 0.83 -0.08
CA SER A 31 10.83 1.74 0.80
C SER A 31 10.49 3.07 0.11
N ARG A 32 11.45 3.67 -0.62
CA ARG A 32 11.21 4.92 -1.35
C ARG A 32 10.17 4.71 -2.45
N ILE A 33 10.31 3.66 -3.26
CA ILE A 33 9.38 3.35 -4.36
C ILE A 33 7.96 3.16 -3.82
N MET A 34 7.79 2.34 -2.79
CA MET A 34 6.49 2.08 -2.17
C MET A 34 5.84 3.34 -1.59
N ILE A 35 6.65 4.24 -0.98
CA ILE A 35 6.17 5.53 -0.47
C ILE A 35 5.63 6.40 -1.61
N GLU A 36 6.35 6.49 -2.74
CA GLU A 36 5.87 7.28 -3.88
C GLU A 36 4.60 6.68 -4.48
N GLN A 37 4.53 5.35 -4.64
CA GLN A 37 3.33 4.66 -5.12
C GLN A 37 2.11 4.95 -4.23
N ALA A 38 2.26 4.82 -2.92
CA ALA A 38 1.17 5.10 -1.98
C ALA A 38 0.78 6.58 -1.96
N ARG A 39 1.75 7.51 -2.06
CA ARG A 39 1.48 8.95 -2.13
C ARG A 39 0.65 9.29 -3.36
N LEU A 40 1.07 8.82 -4.53
CA LEU A 40 0.35 9.08 -5.79
C LEU A 40 -1.04 8.44 -5.78
N MET A 41 -1.19 7.23 -5.22
CA MET A 41 -2.49 6.59 -5.07
C MET A 41 -3.41 7.37 -4.10
N THR A 42 -2.85 7.95 -3.03
CA THR A 42 -3.60 8.84 -2.11
C THR A 42 -4.09 10.09 -2.84
N LEU A 43 -3.22 10.75 -3.61
CA LEU A 43 -3.58 11.93 -4.38
C LEU A 43 -4.63 11.62 -5.45
N LYS A 44 -4.52 10.46 -6.12
CA LYS A 44 -5.55 9.99 -7.06
C LYS A 44 -6.90 9.82 -6.35
N ALA A 45 -6.93 9.18 -5.17
CA ALA A 45 -8.16 9.00 -4.43
C ALA A 45 -8.78 10.34 -4.02
N ALA A 46 -7.98 11.28 -3.51
CA ALA A 46 -8.43 12.62 -3.17
C ALA A 46 -9.00 13.36 -4.39
N TYR A 47 -8.26 13.37 -5.51
CA TYR A 47 -8.73 14.00 -6.75
C TYR A 47 -10.06 13.42 -7.23
N MET A 48 -10.24 12.09 -7.17
CA MET A 48 -11.51 11.45 -7.54
C MET A 48 -12.65 11.83 -6.58
N MET A 49 -12.37 11.94 -5.28
CA MET A 49 -13.37 12.41 -4.31
C MET A 49 -13.80 13.85 -4.61
N ASP A 50 -12.86 14.73 -4.93
CA ASP A 50 -13.14 16.14 -5.20
C ASP A 50 -13.88 16.36 -6.53
N THR A 51 -13.59 15.55 -7.55
CA THR A 51 -14.10 15.77 -8.92
C THR A 51 -15.37 14.99 -9.26
N VAL A 52 -15.52 13.76 -8.73
CA VAL A 52 -16.66 12.89 -9.04
C VAL A 52 -17.42 12.40 -7.81
N GLY A 53 -16.98 12.80 -6.61
CA GLY A 53 -17.61 12.45 -5.34
C GLY A 53 -17.29 11.05 -4.84
N ASN A 54 -17.46 10.86 -3.53
CA ASN A 54 -17.05 9.64 -2.82
C ASN A 54 -17.71 8.35 -3.33
N LYS A 55 -18.95 8.42 -3.81
CA LYS A 55 -19.68 7.24 -4.32
C LYS A 55 -19.02 6.65 -5.57
N VAL A 56 -18.50 7.51 -6.45
CA VAL A 56 -17.81 7.10 -7.68
C VAL A 56 -16.37 6.71 -7.36
N ALA A 57 -15.69 7.47 -6.49
CA ALA A 57 -14.30 7.24 -6.06
C ALA A 57 -14.10 6.02 -5.13
N LYS A 58 -15.15 5.24 -4.84
CA LYS A 58 -15.12 4.14 -3.84
C LYS A 58 -14.03 3.11 -4.10
N ALA A 59 -13.66 2.86 -5.37
CA ALA A 59 -12.59 1.92 -5.71
C ALA A 59 -11.22 2.48 -5.28
N GLU A 60 -10.94 3.73 -5.62
CA GLU A 60 -9.70 4.41 -5.25
C GLU A 60 -9.53 4.55 -3.74
N ILE A 61 -10.61 4.89 -3.01
CA ILE A 61 -10.62 4.98 -1.55
C ILE A 61 -10.29 3.61 -0.94
N ALA A 62 -10.93 2.54 -1.42
CA ALA A 62 -10.67 1.18 -0.94
C ALA A 62 -9.22 0.74 -1.25
N MET A 63 -8.70 1.07 -2.44
CA MET A 63 -7.33 0.74 -2.83
C MET A 63 -6.31 1.38 -1.90
N ILE A 64 -6.42 2.69 -1.63
CA ILE A 64 -5.45 3.36 -0.75
C ILE A 64 -5.59 2.91 0.71
N LYS A 65 -6.81 2.60 1.17
CA LYS A 65 -7.05 2.05 2.52
C LYS A 65 -6.33 0.73 2.75
N VAL A 66 -6.14 -0.08 1.71
CA VAL A 66 -5.34 -1.31 1.78
C VAL A 66 -3.85 -1.00 1.63
N ILE A 67 -3.46 -0.20 0.63
CA ILE A 67 -2.04 0.02 0.28
C ILE A 67 -1.29 0.73 1.40
N ALA A 68 -1.83 1.83 1.94
CA ALA A 68 -1.07 2.71 2.82
C ALA A 68 -0.64 2.03 4.14
N PRO A 69 -1.53 1.36 4.91
CA PRO A 69 -1.12 0.66 6.13
C PRO A 69 -0.19 -0.53 5.87
N ASN A 70 -0.40 -1.28 4.79
CA ASN A 70 0.47 -2.42 4.44
C ASN A 70 1.89 -1.96 4.07
N MET A 71 2.01 -0.90 3.27
CA MET A 71 3.30 -0.28 2.94
C MET A 71 3.98 0.24 4.20
N ALA A 72 3.27 1.02 5.03
CA ALA A 72 3.84 1.63 6.21
C ALA A 72 4.34 0.56 7.20
N THR A 73 3.54 -0.48 7.44
CA THR A 73 3.91 -1.60 8.33
C THR A 73 5.20 -2.28 7.88
N LYS A 74 5.37 -2.56 6.57
CA LYS A 74 6.58 -3.18 6.00
C LYS A 74 7.83 -2.31 6.19
N ILE A 75 7.72 -1.00 5.92
CA ILE A 75 8.85 -0.07 6.06
C ILE A 75 9.21 0.15 7.53
N ILE A 76 8.22 0.20 8.42
CA ILE A 76 8.44 0.32 9.87
C ILE A 76 9.13 -0.94 10.39
N ASP A 77 8.73 -2.14 9.96
CA ASP A 77 9.38 -3.39 10.34
C ASP A 77 10.86 -3.42 9.96
N TRP A 78 11.21 -2.99 8.73
CA TRP A 78 12.61 -2.83 8.35
C TRP A 78 13.34 -1.77 9.17
N ALA A 79 12.66 -0.70 9.57
CA ALA A 79 13.24 0.30 10.46
C ALA A 79 13.48 -0.28 11.86
N ILE A 80 12.58 -1.10 12.40
CA ILE A 80 12.77 -1.85 13.65
C ILE A 80 14.01 -2.72 13.53
N GLN A 81 14.11 -3.51 12.46
CA GLN A 81 15.26 -4.36 12.21
C GLN A 81 16.58 -3.57 12.13
N ALA A 82 16.57 -2.37 11.53
CA ALA A 82 17.75 -1.51 11.47
C ALA A 82 18.19 -0.98 12.85
N HIS A 83 17.25 -0.87 13.80
CA HIS A 83 17.54 -0.43 15.17
C HIS A 83 17.92 -1.60 16.09
N GLY A 84 17.70 -2.85 15.67
CA GLY A 84 17.94 -4.04 16.48
C GLY A 84 17.00 -4.08 17.69
N GLY A 85 17.50 -4.50 18.85
CA GLY A 85 16.72 -4.51 20.10
C GLY A 85 16.12 -3.15 20.49
N GLY A 86 16.76 -2.04 20.11
CA GLY A 86 16.18 -0.71 20.33
C GLY A 86 14.92 -0.43 19.48
N GLY A 87 14.75 -1.12 18.35
CA GLY A 87 13.56 -0.95 17.51
C GLY A 87 12.26 -1.43 18.16
N ILE A 88 12.37 -2.35 19.13
CA ILE A 88 11.25 -2.90 19.89
C ILE A 88 11.16 -2.34 21.32
N SER A 89 12.07 -1.45 21.71
CA SER A 89 12.03 -0.75 23.01
C SER A 89 11.27 0.57 22.90
N ASP A 90 11.12 1.25 24.03
CA ASP A 90 10.54 2.60 24.11
C ASP A 90 11.54 3.72 23.76
N ASP A 91 12.80 3.38 23.43
CA ASP A 91 13.83 4.37 23.05
C ASP A 91 13.53 5.02 21.69
N PHE A 92 12.75 4.34 20.84
CA PHE A 92 12.39 4.79 19.51
C PHE A 92 10.89 4.60 19.28
N PRO A 93 10.24 5.49 18.50
CA PRO A 93 8.79 5.43 18.29
C PRO A 93 8.34 4.28 17.35
N LEU A 94 9.22 3.33 17.05
CA LEU A 94 9.04 2.34 15.98
C LEU A 94 8.04 1.24 16.37
N ALA A 95 8.11 0.72 17.60
CA ALA A 95 7.17 -0.28 18.10
C ALA A 95 5.73 0.26 18.13
N TYR A 96 5.56 1.48 18.68
CA TYR A 96 4.28 2.18 18.69
C TYR A 96 3.76 2.43 17.27
N ALA A 97 4.61 2.95 16.37
CA ALA A 97 4.22 3.20 14.98
C ALA A 97 3.80 1.91 14.26
N TYR A 98 4.50 0.79 14.49
CA TYR A 98 4.15 -0.50 13.92
C TYR A 98 2.77 -0.97 14.40
N ALA A 99 2.53 -0.95 15.71
CA ALA A 99 1.24 -1.31 16.29
C ALA A 99 0.11 -0.43 15.75
N HIS A 100 0.33 0.89 15.66
CA HIS A 100 -0.65 1.82 15.10
C HIS A 100 -1.00 1.49 13.64
N GLN A 101 0.00 1.31 12.77
CA GLN A 101 -0.27 0.97 11.36
C GLN A 101 -0.90 -0.42 11.21
N ARG A 102 -0.53 -1.37 12.07
CA ARG A 102 -1.15 -2.69 12.11
C ARG A 102 -2.64 -2.62 12.48
N THR A 103 -3.01 -1.71 13.39
CA THR A 103 -4.40 -1.44 13.78
C THR A 103 -5.21 -0.87 12.62
N LEU A 104 -4.63 0.01 11.79
CA LEU A 104 -5.30 0.58 10.62
C LEU A 104 -5.65 -0.43 9.53
N ARG A 105 -5.10 -1.66 9.58
CA ARG A 105 -5.52 -2.78 8.73
C ARG A 105 -6.84 -3.43 9.18
N PHE A 106 -7.36 -3.04 10.33
CA PHE A 106 -8.65 -3.48 10.87
C PHE A 106 -9.65 -2.33 11.00
N ALA A 107 -9.20 -1.18 11.49
CA ALA A 107 -10.02 0.02 11.64
C ALA A 107 -10.60 0.44 10.27
N ASP A 108 -11.82 1.00 10.27
CA ASP A 108 -12.53 1.46 9.06
C ASP A 108 -12.65 0.39 7.95
N GLY A 109 -12.79 -0.87 8.36
CA GLY A 109 -12.90 -2.02 7.47
C GLY A 109 -11.58 -2.77 7.32
N PRO A 110 -11.57 -4.10 7.56
CA PRO A 110 -10.41 -4.94 7.34
C PRO A 110 -9.96 -4.94 5.88
N ASP A 111 -8.66 -5.19 5.65
CA ASP A 111 -8.09 -5.28 4.31
C ASP A 111 -8.88 -6.22 3.39
N GLU A 112 -9.37 -7.34 3.92
CA GLU A 112 -10.09 -8.38 3.19
C GLU A 112 -11.44 -7.88 2.65
N VAL A 113 -12.14 -7.06 3.43
CA VAL A 113 -13.42 -6.45 3.03
C VAL A 113 -13.20 -5.49 1.88
N HIS A 114 -12.16 -4.65 1.96
CA HIS A 114 -11.81 -3.71 0.90
C HIS A 114 -11.34 -4.43 -0.37
N ARG A 115 -10.50 -5.46 -0.26
CA ARG A 115 -10.07 -6.29 -1.40
C ARG A 115 -11.24 -6.97 -2.10
N ASN A 116 -12.19 -7.52 -1.34
CA ASN A 116 -13.40 -8.12 -1.90
C ASN A 116 -14.24 -7.08 -2.67
N SER A 117 -14.39 -5.86 -2.13
CA SER A 117 -15.10 -4.78 -2.81
C SER A 117 -14.40 -4.36 -4.10
N ILE A 118 -13.07 -4.17 -4.08
CA ILE A 118 -12.26 -3.86 -5.27
C ILE A 118 -12.43 -4.94 -6.33
N ALA A 119 -12.32 -6.21 -5.96
CA ALA A 119 -12.46 -7.33 -6.89
C ALA A 119 -13.84 -7.36 -7.56
N LYS A 120 -14.93 -7.16 -6.80
CA LYS A 120 -16.29 -7.09 -7.35
C LYS A 120 -16.45 -5.94 -8.33
N LEU A 121 -15.89 -4.77 -8.02
CA LEU A 121 -15.93 -3.60 -8.91
C LEU A 121 -15.12 -3.83 -10.18
N GLU A 122 -13.96 -4.47 -10.08
CA GLU A 122 -13.14 -4.80 -11.24
C GLU A 122 -13.83 -5.80 -12.16
N LEU A 123 -14.37 -6.90 -11.62
CA LEU A 123 -15.11 -7.89 -12.40
C LEU A 123 -16.34 -7.28 -13.11
N ALA A 124 -17.09 -6.41 -12.43
CA ALA A 124 -18.24 -5.75 -13.02
C ALA A 124 -17.87 -4.87 -14.23
N ARG A 125 -16.71 -4.20 -14.20
CA ARG A 125 -16.18 -3.42 -15.34
C ARG A 125 -15.86 -4.30 -16.54
N GLN A 126 -15.31 -5.49 -16.31
CA GLN A 126 -14.93 -6.39 -17.40
C GLN A 126 -16.16 -7.01 -18.09
N ILE A 127 -17.20 -7.36 -17.33
CA ILE A 127 -18.45 -7.92 -17.87
C ILE A 127 -19.17 -6.92 -18.79
N THR A 128 -19.15 -5.63 -18.44
CA THR A 128 -19.79 -4.57 -19.25
C THR A 128 -19.06 -4.26 -20.56
N THR A 129 -17.85 -4.80 -20.75
CA THR A 129 -17.01 -4.55 -21.93
C THR A 129 -17.06 -5.72 -22.94
N SER A 130 -17.83 -6.78 -22.69
CA SER A 130 -18.09 -7.81 -23.70
C SER A 130 -19.33 -7.41 -24.51
N PRO A 131 -19.20 -6.86 -25.74
CA PRO A 131 -20.35 -6.73 -26.62
C PRO A 131 -20.73 -8.17 -26.98
N HIS A 132 -21.83 -8.66 -26.42
CA HIS A 132 -22.50 -9.78 -27.06
C HIS A 132 -22.82 -9.31 -28.48
N GLU A 133 -22.17 -9.92 -29.47
CA GLU A 133 -22.74 -10.06 -30.80
C GLU A 133 -24.16 -10.57 -30.60
N VAL A 134 -25.13 -9.66 -30.70
CA VAL A 134 -26.54 -10.02 -30.72
C VAL A 134 -26.73 -10.66 -32.10
N GLU A 135 -26.59 -11.98 -32.16
CA GLU A 135 -26.97 -12.74 -33.33
C GLU A 135 -28.49 -12.57 -33.50
N MET A 136 -28.89 -11.71 -34.44
CA MET A 136 -30.28 -11.47 -34.74
C MET A 136 -30.89 -12.76 -35.32
N PRO A 137 -32.03 -13.25 -34.80
CA PRO A 137 -32.69 -14.40 -35.40
C PRO A 137 -33.03 -14.09 -36.85
N ILE A 138 -32.51 -14.88 -37.79
CA ILE A 138 -32.98 -14.89 -39.18
C ILE A 138 -34.37 -15.50 -39.15
N THR A 139 -35.41 -14.67 -39.03
CA THR A 139 -36.77 -15.11 -39.34
C THR A 139 -36.85 -15.33 -40.84
N ARG A 140 -36.81 -16.59 -41.28
CA ARG A 140 -37.24 -16.96 -42.63
C ARG A 140 -38.75 -16.73 -42.72
N GLY A 141 -39.12 -15.54 -43.15
CA GLY A 141 -40.45 -15.23 -43.65
C GLY A 141 -40.58 -15.73 -45.10
N SER A 142 -41.67 -16.45 -45.33
CA SER A 142 -42.27 -16.95 -46.58
C SER A 142 -42.08 -16.10 -47.83
#